data_AF-A0A7S3FAD9-F1
#
_entry.id   AF-A0A7S3FAD9-F1
#
_cell.length_a   1.000
_cell.length_b   1.000
_cell.length_c   1.000
_cell.angle_alpha   90.00
_cell.angle_beta   90.00
_cell.angle_gamma   90.00
#
_symmetry.space_group_name_H-M   'P 1'
#
loop_
_entity.id
_entity.type
_entity.pdbx_description
1 polymer ?
#
loop_
_entity_poly.entity_id
_entity_poly.type
_entity_poly.pdbx_seq_one_letter_code
_entity_poly.pdbx_strand_id
1 'polypeptide(L)'
;MAPKKTAAKTGKPKAKETKVEEPKETAEETKRRLHHEKYDSIFGALDKGGKGGLKKGELVQVIRDQNDQYYFLQDSDFGPYVKQAWADALPDEEGLVRFDQFADWYDGMLAHIESIKAAETKKAAEAKAEAAAAAASMFSGDGMWEVPMQKLQDALQAAWDKGKTPLLIDATLKAGAEPPTPLESFYTYSGHALLEMKKLVVEVNMKKEKTVAEALDEARLKLLIAMERGYNLVMLLSNSAPPMKSKFNSPTQLPYLLLGDQAAVQSVRGISSDWRNVEWTKALIRPGEDKLQFIHEDFNIVVVTRFKPEDYVEFLKEELPLDQMQHIKIFVQ
;
A
#
# COMPACT_ATOMS: atom_id res chain seq x y z
N MET A 1 -12.84 19.39 -97.39
CA MET A 1 -14.26 19.48 -97.81
C MET A 1 -15.14 19.28 -96.59
N ALA A 2 -16.11 20.17 -96.38
CA ALA A 2 -17.02 20.21 -95.23
C ALA A 2 -17.95 18.96 -95.18
N PRO A 3 -18.66 18.68 -94.06
CA PRO A 3 -19.85 19.47 -93.74
C PRO A 3 -20.09 19.80 -92.25
N LYS A 4 -20.72 20.98 -92.08
CA LYS A 4 -21.45 21.47 -90.91
C LYS A 4 -22.62 20.53 -90.55
N LYS A 5 -22.90 20.36 -89.26
CA LYS A 5 -24.24 20.00 -88.76
C LYS A 5 -24.61 20.77 -87.49
N THR A 6 -25.90 21.00 -87.41
CA THR A 6 -26.64 22.11 -86.83
C THR A 6 -27.03 21.87 -85.36
N ALA A 7 -27.25 22.98 -84.67
CA ALA A 7 -27.63 23.08 -83.26
C ALA A 7 -29.05 22.56 -82.95
N ALA A 8 -29.24 22.09 -81.71
CA ALA A 8 -30.52 22.08 -81.01
C ALA A 8 -30.32 22.58 -79.57
N LYS A 9 -30.84 23.77 -79.27
CA LYS A 9 -30.91 24.37 -77.93
C LYS A 9 -32.16 23.85 -77.23
N THR A 10 -32.00 23.08 -76.17
CA THR A 10 -33.06 22.79 -75.18
C THR A 10 -32.73 23.56 -73.91
N GLY A 11 -33.48 24.65 -73.68
CA GLY A 11 -33.40 25.46 -72.47
C GLY A 11 -33.98 24.70 -71.29
N LYS A 12 -33.14 24.44 -70.28
CA LYS A 12 -33.55 23.92 -68.97
C LYS A 12 -33.80 25.11 -68.04
N PRO A 13 -34.97 25.22 -67.38
CA PRO A 13 -35.26 26.35 -66.49
C PRO A 13 -34.34 26.30 -65.26
N LYS A 14 -33.62 27.40 -65.01
CA LYS A 14 -32.87 27.63 -63.77
C LYS A 14 -33.86 27.77 -62.61
N ALA A 15 -33.96 26.73 -61.78
CA ALA A 15 -34.61 26.84 -60.48
C ALA A 15 -33.83 27.86 -59.64
N LYS A 16 -34.55 28.85 -59.12
CA LYS A 16 -34.03 29.90 -58.24
C LYS A 16 -33.82 29.24 -56.87
N GLU A 17 -32.58 28.89 -56.52
CA GLU A 17 -32.23 28.44 -55.18
C GLU A 17 -32.51 29.57 -54.18
N THR A 18 -33.64 29.45 -53.48
CA THR A 18 -33.92 30.25 -52.28
C THR A 18 -32.94 29.77 -51.21
N LYS A 19 -31.88 30.54 -50.99
CA LYS A 19 -30.94 30.33 -49.88
C LYS A 19 -31.72 30.56 -48.57
N VAL A 20 -32.25 29.48 -47.99
CA VAL A 20 -32.81 29.49 -46.65
C VAL A 20 -31.64 29.71 -45.70
N GLU A 21 -31.53 30.89 -45.11
CA GLU A 21 -30.61 31.11 -43.99
C GLU A 21 -31.10 30.23 -42.84
N GLU A 22 -30.34 29.19 -42.52
CA GLU A 22 -30.56 28.43 -41.29
C GLU A 22 -30.47 29.40 -40.11
N PRO A 23 -31.47 29.41 -39.21
CA PRO A 23 -31.43 30.26 -38.03
C PRO A 23 -30.18 29.91 -37.22
N LYS A 24 -29.35 30.92 -36.93
CA LYS A 24 -28.18 30.75 -36.07
C LYS A 24 -28.65 30.42 -34.67
N GLU A 25 -28.48 29.15 -34.29
CA GLU A 25 -28.68 28.68 -32.92
C GLU A 25 -27.88 29.56 -31.95
N THR A 26 -28.56 30.07 -30.95
CA THR A 26 -27.94 30.91 -29.93
C THR A 26 -27.15 30.04 -28.95
N ALA A 27 -26.12 30.60 -28.31
CA ALA A 27 -25.34 29.89 -27.30
C ALA A 27 -26.21 29.36 -26.14
N GLU A 28 -27.32 30.04 -25.84
CA GLU A 28 -28.28 29.62 -24.80
C GLU A 28 -29.11 28.41 -25.24
N GLU A 29 -29.57 28.37 -26.50
CA GLU A 29 -30.27 27.21 -27.07
C GLU A 29 -29.36 25.99 -27.13
N THR A 30 -28.09 26.17 -27.51
CA THR A 30 -27.11 25.07 -27.49
C THR A 30 -26.86 24.57 -26.07
N LYS A 31 -26.76 25.47 -25.08
CA LYS A 31 -26.62 25.07 -23.67
C LYS A 31 -27.85 24.28 -23.21
N ARG A 32 -29.07 24.74 -23.52
CA ARG A 32 -30.32 24.03 -23.19
C ARG A 32 -30.39 22.67 -23.86
N ARG A 33 -30.02 22.56 -25.15
CA ARG A 33 -30.01 21.26 -25.86
C ARG A 33 -29.07 20.27 -25.20
N LEU A 34 -27.83 20.67 -24.90
CA LEU A 34 -26.85 19.81 -24.23
C LEU A 34 -27.30 19.40 -22.83
N HIS A 35 -27.93 20.32 -22.10
CA HIS A 35 -28.50 20.04 -20.78
C HIS A 35 -29.66 19.05 -20.86
N HIS A 36 -30.52 19.19 -21.88
CA HIS A 36 -31.60 18.26 -22.17
C HIS A 36 -31.07 16.87 -22.52
N GLU A 37 -30.12 16.76 -23.45
CA GLU A 37 -29.49 15.49 -23.85
C GLU A 37 -28.85 14.75 -22.66
N LYS A 38 -28.24 15.48 -21.72
CA LYS A 38 -27.59 14.90 -20.53
C LYS A 38 -28.59 14.21 -19.60
N TYR A 39 -29.79 14.77 -19.44
CA TYR A 39 -30.74 14.36 -18.40
C TYR A 39 -32.04 13.73 -18.89
N ASP A 40 -32.32 13.77 -20.19
CA ASP A 40 -33.55 13.23 -20.80
C ASP A 40 -33.76 11.74 -20.45
N SER A 41 -32.70 10.93 -20.57
CA SER A 41 -32.77 9.51 -20.24
C SER A 41 -33.06 9.23 -18.77
N ILE A 42 -32.50 10.04 -17.85
CA ILE A 42 -32.71 9.91 -16.42
C ILE A 42 -34.13 10.36 -16.07
N PHE A 43 -34.54 11.53 -16.54
CA PHE A 43 -35.87 12.08 -16.29
C PHE A 43 -36.97 11.18 -16.86
N GLY A 44 -36.82 10.70 -18.10
CA GLY A 44 -37.78 9.80 -18.75
C GLY A 44 -37.92 8.45 -18.06
N ALA A 45 -36.84 7.92 -17.46
CA ALA A 45 -36.91 6.70 -16.66
C ALA A 45 -37.66 6.89 -15.33
N LEU A 46 -37.70 8.13 -14.82
CA LEU A 46 -38.31 8.49 -13.53
C LEU A 46 -39.77 8.92 -13.67
N ASP A 47 -40.17 9.60 -14.75
CA ASP A 47 -41.55 9.97 -15.04
C ASP A 47 -42.37 8.77 -15.54
N LYS A 48 -42.61 7.82 -14.64
CA LYS A 48 -43.36 6.59 -14.94
C LYS A 48 -44.81 6.87 -15.33
N GLY A 49 -45.32 8.05 -14.97
CA GLY A 49 -46.67 8.49 -15.29
C GLY A 49 -46.83 9.11 -16.68
N GLY A 50 -45.72 9.45 -17.35
CA GLY A 50 -45.71 10.17 -18.63
C GLY A 50 -46.42 11.52 -18.55
N LYS A 51 -46.37 12.17 -17.38
CA LYS A 51 -47.09 13.43 -17.12
C LYS A 51 -46.28 14.67 -17.47
N GLY A 52 -45.05 14.49 -17.94
CA GLY A 52 -44.10 15.56 -18.19
C GLY A 52 -43.65 16.24 -16.89
N GLY A 53 -43.51 15.47 -15.80
CA GLY A 53 -43.17 16.02 -14.49
C GLY A 53 -43.02 14.96 -13.40
N LEU A 54 -42.05 15.14 -12.51
CA LEU A 54 -41.78 14.23 -11.40
C LEU A 54 -42.57 14.62 -10.15
N LYS A 55 -43.17 13.62 -9.51
CA LYS A 55 -43.74 13.75 -8.16
C LYS A 55 -42.66 13.66 -7.11
N LYS A 56 -42.99 14.08 -5.88
CA LYS A 56 -42.10 13.98 -4.72
C LYS A 56 -41.53 12.57 -4.52
N GLY A 57 -42.34 11.53 -4.67
CA GLY A 57 -41.86 10.14 -4.52
C GLY A 57 -40.82 9.73 -5.57
N GLU A 58 -40.92 10.24 -6.79
CA GLU A 58 -39.96 9.98 -7.87
C GLU A 58 -38.66 10.75 -7.62
N LEU A 59 -38.74 12.02 -7.21
CA LEU A 59 -37.56 12.80 -6.80
C LEU A 59 -36.83 12.16 -5.60
N VAL A 60 -37.56 11.67 -4.60
CA VAL A 60 -37.00 10.93 -3.46
C VAL A 60 -36.24 9.70 -3.93
N GLN A 61 -36.76 8.99 -4.93
CA GLN A 61 -36.09 7.80 -5.48
C GLN A 61 -34.76 8.18 -6.11
N VAL A 62 -34.67 9.30 -6.84
CA VAL A 62 -33.40 9.81 -7.38
C VAL A 62 -32.38 10.04 -6.28
N ILE A 63 -32.79 10.75 -5.22
CA ILE A 63 -31.90 11.05 -4.09
C ILE A 63 -31.43 9.75 -3.43
N ARG A 64 -32.33 8.77 -3.28
CA ARG A 64 -31.98 7.45 -2.75
C ARG A 64 -30.98 6.72 -3.65
N ASP A 65 -31.23 6.64 -4.94
CA ASP A 65 -30.35 5.94 -5.88
C ASP A 65 -28.95 6.55 -5.90
N GLN A 66 -28.86 7.89 -5.87
CA GLN A 66 -27.57 8.59 -5.78
C GLN A 66 -26.91 8.38 -4.42
N ASN A 67 -27.69 8.32 -3.34
CA ASN A 67 -27.14 8.08 -2.01
C ASN A 67 -26.66 6.63 -1.85
N ASP A 68 -27.35 5.66 -2.42
CA ASP A 68 -26.92 4.26 -2.41
C ASP A 68 -25.63 4.09 -3.23
N GLN A 69 -25.45 4.88 -4.29
CA GLN A 69 -24.25 4.86 -5.11
C GLN A 69 -23.05 5.56 -4.46
N TYR A 70 -23.29 6.67 -3.76
CA TYR A 70 -22.21 7.56 -3.32
C TYR A 70 -22.11 7.77 -1.81
N TYR A 71 -23.06 7.23 -1.04
CA TYR A 71 -23.13 7.32 0.43
C TYR A 71 -22.96 8.74 0.96
N PHE A 72 -23.50 9.75 0.26
CA PHE A 72 -23.26 11.16 0.56
C PHE A 72 -24.17 11.73 1.67
N LEU A 73 -25.16 10.97 2.12
CA LEU A 73 -26.06 11.29 3.23
C LEU A 73 -26.07 10.16 4.25
N GLN A 74 -26.05 10.54 5.53
CA GLN A 74 -26.33 9.62 6.63
C GLN A 74 -27.84 9.42 6.79
N ASP A 75 -28.25 8.31 7.41
CA ASP A 75 -29.67 7.99 7.64
C ASP A 75 -30.44 9.11 8.36
N SER A 76 -29.77 9.81 9.29
CA SER A 76 -30.35 10.95 10.01
C SER A 76 -30.62 12.17 9.13
N ASP A 77 -29.84 12.32 8.05
CA ASP A 77 -29.84 13.53 7.22
C ASP A 77 -30.70 13.37 5.96
N PHE A 78 -31.05 12.13 5.60
CA PHE A 78 -31.81 11.84 4.39
C PHE A 78 -33.18 12.54 4.36
N GLY A 79 -33.96 12.45 5.45
CA GLY A 79 -35.28 13.08 5.54
C GLY A 79 -35.24 14.61 5.41
N PRO A 80 -34.41 15.32 6.19
CA PRO A 80 -34.17 16.75 6.04
C PRO A 80 -33.72 17.13 4.62
N TYR A 81 -32.77 16.40 4.04
CA TYR A 81 -32.26 16.67 2.69
C TYR A 81 -33.36 16.56 1.63
N VAL A 82 -34.16 15.49 1.66
CA VAL A 82 -35.30 15.30 0.74
C VAL A 82 -36.30 16.45 0.82
N LYS A 83 -36.58 16.96 2.04
CA LYS A 83 -37.49 18.08 2.23
C LYS A 83 -36.93 19.36 1.58
N GLN A 84 -35.64 19.63 1.75
CA GLN A 84 -34.96 20.77 1.16
C GLN A 84 -34.87 20.64 -0.37
N ALA A 85 -34.43 19.49 -0.87
CA ALA A 85 -34.33 19.19 -2.29
C ALA A 85 -35.67 19.35 -3.02
N TRP A 86 -36.78 18.92 -2.40
CA TRP A 86 -38.12 19.13 -2.97
C TRP A 86 -38.51 20.61 -3.04
N ALA A 87 -38.09 21.42 -2.07
CA ALA A 87 -38.33 22.87 -2.11
C ALA A 87 -37.46 23.55 -3.18
N ASP A 88 -36.20 23.14 -3.31
CA ASP A 88 -35.23 23.69 -4.27
C ASP A 88 -35.53 23.29 -5.71
N ALA A 89 -36.20 22.16 -5.93
CA ALA A 89 -36.66 21.73 -7.24
C ALA A 89 -37.87 22.53 -7.76
N LEU A 90 -38.42 23.45 -6.95
CA LEU A 90 -39.48 24.41 -7.34
C LEU A 90 -40.69 23.75 -8.05
N PRO A 91 -41.38 22.78 -7.44
CA PRO A 91 -42.54 22.16 -8.07
C PRO A 91 -43.61 23.19 -8.43
N ASP A 92 -44.31 22.96 -9.54
CA ASP A 92 -45.39 23.83 -10.01
C ASP A 92 -46.66 23.74 -9.15
N GLU A 93 -47.72 24.44 -9.57
CA GLU A 93 -49.02 24.45 -8.87
C GLU A 93 -49.68 23.05 -8.81
N GLU A 94 -49.32 22.14 -9.72
CA GLU A 94 -49.78 20.74 -9.74
C GLU A 94 -48.93 19.84 -8.83
N GLY A 95 -47.87 20.39 -8.21
CA GLY A 95 -46.93 19.65 -7.39
C GLY A 95 -45.99 18.78 -8.21
N LEU A 96 -45.71 19.16 -9.46
CA LEU A 96 -44.81 18.45 -10.37
C LEU A 96 -43.52 19.26 -10.59
N VAL A 97 -42.38 18.57 -10.57
CA VAL A 97 -41.09 19.12 -10.98
C VAL A 97 -40.92 18.84 -12.47
N ARG A 98 -40.93 19.90 -13.30
CA ARG A 98 -40.76 19.80 -14.76
C ARG A 98 -39.31 19.54 -15.13
N PHE A 99 -39.07 19.16 -16.40
CA PHE A 99 -37.74 18.78 -16.88
C PHE A 99 -36.67 19.83 -16.56
N ASP A 100 -36.89 21.09 -16.95
CA ASP A 100 -35.90 22.15 -16.75
C ASP A 100 -35.58 22.37 -15.25
N GLN A 101 -36.61 22.31 -14.41
CA GLN A 101 -36.48 22.44 -12.96
C GLN A 101 -35.70 21.27 -12.35
N PHE A 102 -35.97 20.05 -12.82
CA PHE A 102 -35.22 18.86 -12.43
C PHE A 102 -33.76 18.96 -12.87
N ALA A 103 -33.51 19.36 -14.11
CA ALA A 103 -32.17 19.44 -14.68
C ALA A 103 -31.28 20.43 -13.90
N ASP A 104 -31.83 21.62 -13.59
CA ASP A 104 -31.14 22.63 -12.77
C ASP A 104 -30.87 22.13 -11.34
N TRP A 105 -31.87 21.52 -10.70
CA TRP A 105 -31.71 20.95 -9.36
C TRP A 105 -30.70 19.80 -9.33
N TYR A 106 -30.76 18.90 -10.33
CA TYR A 106 -29.93 17.72 -10.40
C TYR A 106 -28.45 18.08 -10.61
N ASP A 107 -28.15 19.11 -11.40
CA ASP A 107 -26.80 19.69 -11.47
C ASP A 107 -26.29 20.15 -10.10
N GLY A 108 -27.13 20.86 -9.33
CA GLY A 108 -26.81 21.30 -7.98
C GLY A 108 -26.52 20.13 -7.03
N MET A 109 -27.32 19.07 -7.11
CA MET A 109 -27.09 17.85 -6.32
C MET A 109 -25.80 17.14 -6.72
N LEU A 110 -25.50 16.99 -8.02
CA LEU A 110 -24.25 16.38 -8.48
C LEU A 110 -23.03 17.18 -7.99
N ALA A 111 -23.09 18.51 -8.06
CA ALA A 111 -22.04 19.38 -7.54
C ALA A 111 -21.87 19.23 -6.01
N HIS A 112 -22.96 19.06 -5.27
CA HIS A 112 -22.90 18.77 -3.83
C HIS A 112 -22.23 17.41 -3.53
N ILE A 113 -22.58 16.36 -4.28
CA ILE A 113 -21.97 15.04 -4.18
C ILE A 113 -20.46 15.11 -4.46
N GLU A 114 -20.05 15.82 -5.52
CA GLU A 114 -18.63 16.02 -5.85
C GLU A 114 -17.88 16.76 -4.74
N SER A 115 -18.50 17.78 -4.15
CA SER A 115 -17.91 18.52 -3.02
C SER A 115 -17.70 17.63 -1.79
N ILE A 116 -18.65 16.73 -1.48
CA ILE A 116 -18.51 15.79 -0.36
C ILE A 116 -17.37 14.80 -0.64
N LYS A 117 -17.32 14.20 -1.83
CA LYS A 117 -16.25 13.28 -2.21
C LYS A 117 -14.86 13.93 -2.15
N ALA A 118 -14.75 15.18 -2.60
CA ALA A 118 -13.51 15.93 -2.52
C ALA A 118 -13.10 16.18 -1.06
N ALA A 119 -14.05 16.52 -0.18
CA ALA A 119 -13.81 16.71 1.25
C ALA A 119 -13.38 15.42 1.95
N GLU A 120 -14.02 14.29 1.65
CA GLU A 120 -13.64 12.97 2.20
C GLU A 120 -12.26 12.52 1.73
N THR A 121 -11.97 12.69 0.43
CA THR A 121 -10.65 12.39 -0.13
C THR A 121 -9.57 13.23 0.55
N LYS A 122 -9.83 14.52 0.76
CA LYS A 122 -8.93 15.41 1.48
C LYS A 122 -8.75 14.96 2.94
N LYS A 123 -9.84 14.64 3.65
CA LYS A 123 -9.78 14.16 5.05
C LYS A 123 -9.02 12.83 5.17
N ALA A 124 -9.21 11.91 4.23
CA ALA A 124 -8.48 10.65 4.19
C ALA A 124 -6.99 10.85 3.91
N ALA A 125 -6.64 11.78 3.01
CA ALA A 125 -5.25 12.16 2.75
C ALA A 125 -4.59 12.82 3.97
N GLU A 126 -5.29 13.73 4.65
CA GLU A 126 -4.83 14.36 5.90
C GLU A 126 -4.64 13.33 7.02
N ALA A 127 -5.62 12.43 7.24
CA ALA A 127 -5.50 11.36 8.23
C ALA A 127 -4.35 10.40 7.91
N LYS A 128 -4.12 10.08 6.63
CA LYS A 128 -2.98 9.28 6.19
C LYS A 128 -1.65 10.00 6.44
N ALA A 129 -1.59 11.31 6.17
CA ALA A 129 -0.40 12.12 6.41
C ALA A 129 -0.10 12.25 7.92
N GLU A 130 -1.12 12.46 8.76
CA GLU A 130 -0.99 12.50 10.21
C GLU A 130 -0.53 11.14 10.76
N ALA A 131 -1.13 10.04 10.31
CA ALA A 131 -0.69 8.70 10.70
C ALA A 131 0.76 8.40 10.26
N ALA A 132 1.18 8.87 9.08
CA ALA A 132 2.56 8.74 8.61
C ALA A 132 3.52 9.59 9.44
N ALA A 133 3.13 10.81 9.82
CA ALA A 133 3.93 11.66 10.70
C ALA A 133 4.06 11.07 12.12
N ALA A 134 2.97 10.54 12.67
CA ALA A 134 2.98 9.83 13.94
C ALA A 134 3.87 8.58 13.87
N ALA A 135 3.81 7.80 12.80
CA ALA A 135 4.70 6.65 12.60
C ALA A 135 6.17 7.09 12.47
N ALA A 136 6.46 8.14 11.70
CA ALA A 136 7.81 8.68 11.60
C ALA A 136 8.36 9.16 12.95
N SER A 137 7.50 9.73 13.81
CA SER A 137 7.90 10.11 15.17
C SER A 137 8.20 8.90 16.06
N MET A 138 7.47 7.79 15.89
CA MET A 138 7.69 6.54 16.63
C MET A 138 9.05 5.90 16.33
N PHE A 139 9.54 6.09 15.10
CA PHE A 139 10.84 5.57 14.65
C PHE A 139 11.93 6.65 14.66
N SER A 140 11.73 7.74 15.40
CA SER A 140 12.73 8.80 15.55
C SER A 140 13.71 8.48 16.71
N GLY A 141 14.96 8.95 16.59
CA GLY A 141 16.00 8.74 17.60
C GLY A 141 16.67 7.35 17.60
N ASP A 142 17.68 7.22 18.46
CA ASP A 142 18.54 6.02 18.61
C ASP A 142 18.17 5.15 19.81
N GLY A 143 17.17 5.56 20.61
CA GLY A 143 16.68 4.79 21.75
C GLY A 143 15.90 3.54 21.34
N MET A 144 15.45 2.78 22.33
CA MET A 144 14.58 1.63 22.12
C MET A 144 13.20 2.07 21.62
N TRP A 145 12.77 1.56 20.47
CA TRP A 145 11.42 1.80 19.95
C TRP A 145 10.45 0.81 20.58
N GLU A 146 9.29 1.30 21.04
CA GLU A 146 8.18 0.44 21.46
C GLU A 146 7.17 0.36 20.33
N VAL A 147 7.02 -0.83 19.74
CA VAL A 147 6.29 -1.00 18.48
C VAL A 147 5.23 -2.09 18.63
N PRO A 148 3.94 -1.79 18.32
CA PRO A 148 2.92 -2.82 18.27
C PRO A 148 3.22 -3.79 17.12
N MET A 149 2.95 -5.08 17.28
CA MET A 149 3.23 -6.11 16.27
C MET A 149 2.72 -5.76 14.86
N GLN A 150 1.57 -5.07 14.76
CA GLN A 150 0.97 -4.61 13.50
C GLN A 150 1.85 -3.60 12.73
N LYS A 151 2.81 -2.97 13.41
CA LYS A 151 3.77 -1.99 12.87
C LYS A 151 5.18 -2.55 12.73
N LEU A 152 5.37 -3.86 12.87
CA LEU A 152 6.67 -4.51 12.77
C LEU A 152 7.37 -4.22 11.44
N GLN A 153 6.68 -4.33 10.30
CA GLN A 153 7.29 -4.10 8.98
C GLN A 153 7.75 -2.65 8.81
N ASP A 154 6.93 -1.68 9.23
CA ASP A 154 7.28 -0.25 9.21
C ASP A 154 8.55 0.02 10.04
N ALA A 155 8.66 -0.62 11.22
CA ALA A 155 9.81 -0.48 12.11
C ALA A 155 11.08 -1.15 11.55
N LEU A 156 10.96 -2.32 10.92
CA LEU A 156 12.09 -2.98 10.26
C LEU A 156 12.65 -2.10 9.14
N GLN A 157 11.78 -1.56 8.29
CA GLN A 157 12.19 -0.67 7.20
C GLN A 157 12.87 0.59 7.76
N ALA A 158 12.27 1.24 8.76
CA ALA A 158 12.85 2.44 9.37
C ALA A 158 14.23 2.18 10.00
N ALA A 159 14.46 0.99 10.59
CA ALA A 159 15.78 0.62 11.12
C ALA A 159 16.81 0.42 10.00
N TRP A 160 16.44 -0.24 8.90
CA TRP A 160 17.32 -0.42 7.74
C TRP A 160 17.63 0.89 7.01
N ASP A 161 16.65 1.79 6.92
CA ASP A 161 16.84 3.13 6.35
C ASP A 161 17.82 3.97 7.18
N LYS A 162 17.90 3.71 8.50
CA LYS A 162 18.92 4.28 9.39
C LYS A 162 20.28 3.57 9.32
N GLY A 163 20.43 2.56 8.46
CA GLY A 163 21.64 1.75 8.38
C GLY A 163 21.90 0.94 9.66
N LYS A 164 20.85 0.56 10.39
CA LYS A 164 20.94 -0.26 11.60
C LYS A 164 20.34 -1.64 11.39
N THR A 165 20.92 -2.65 12.03
CA THR A 165 20.34 -4.00 12.06
C THR A 165 19.25 -4.07 13.13
N PRO A 166 18.00 -4.48 12.81
CA PRO A 166 16.94 -4.60 13.80
C PRO A 166 17.25 -5.66 14.85
N LEU A 167 17.18 -5.28 16.13
CA LEU A 167 17.17 -6.18 17.28
C LEU A 167 15.78 -6.15 17.92
N LEU A 168 14.98 -7.17 17.61
CA LEU A 168 13.64 -7.32 18.12
C LEU A 168 13.66 -7.99 19.50
N ILE A 169 13.06 -7.30 20.47
CA ILE A 169 12.96 -7.74 21.87
C ILE A 169 11.50 -8.13 22.11
N ASP A 170 11.25 -9.44 22.22
CA ASP A 170 9.93 -9.99 22.50
C ASP A 170 9.98 -10.87 23.76
N ALA A 171 9.59 -10.28 24.88
CA ALA A 171 9.41 -10.95 26.16
C ALA A 171 7.93 -11.26 26.45
N THR A 172 7.05 -11.23 25.44
CA THR A 172 5.61 -11.49 25.61
C THR A 172 5.34 -12.98 25.77
N LEU A 173 5.61 -13.50 26.97
CA LEU A 173 5.15 -14.81 27.40
C LEU A 173 3.83 -14.65 28.14
N LYS A 174 2.78 -15.33 27.67
CA LYS A 174 1.56 -15.48 28.48
C LYS A 174 1.93 -16.24 29.74
N ALA A 175 1.38 -15.85 30.88
CA ALA A 175 1.63 -16.54 32.15
C ALA A 175 1.30 -18.04 31.99
N GLY A 176 2.30 -18.91 32.22
CA GLY A 176 2.18 -20.36 32.08
C GLY A 176 2.19 -20.89 30.63
N ALA A 177 2.42 -20.06 29.62
CA ALA A 177 2.61 -20.54 28.25
C ALA A 177 4.06 -20.95 28.00
N GLU A 178 4.21 -22.13 27.40
CA GLU A 178 5.48 -22.55 26.82
C GLU A 178 5.77 -21.77 25.52
N PRO A 179 7.04 -21.71 25.09
CA PRO A 179 7.44 -21.18 23.78
C PRO A 179 6.59 -21.76 22.64
N PRO A 180 6.43 -21.04 21.51
CA PRO A 180 7.11 -19.80 21.09
C PRO A 180 6.39 -18.49 21.50
N THR A 181 7.11 -17.37 21.45
CA THR A 181 6.47 -16.04 21.57
C THR A 181 5.66 -15.71 20.30
N PRO A 182 4.76 -14.71 20.32
CA PRO A 182 4.07 -14.24 19.11
C PRO A 182 5.02 -13.87 17.97
N LEU A 183 6.16 -13.21 18.25
CA LEU A 183 7.13 -12.84 17.23
C LEU A 183 7.83 -14.05 16.60
N GLU A 184 8.19 -15.04 17.40
CA GLU A 184 8.79 -16.27 16.87
C GLU A 184 7.80 -17.11 16.07
N SER A 185 6.54 -17.16 16.52
CA SER A 185 5.45 -17.77 15.76
C SER A 185 5.33 -17.10 14.39
N PHE A 186 5.30 -15.76 14.37
CA PHE A 186 5.28 -14.98 13.14
C PHE A 186 6.42 -15.39 12.20
N TYR A 187 7.66 -15.42 12.68
CA TYR A 187 8.80 -15.79 11.84
C TYR A 187 8.80 -17.25 11.40
N THR A 188 8.32 -18.16 12.25
CA THR A 188 8.16 -19.59 11.91
C THR A 188 7.24 -19.79 10.72
N TYR A 189 6.18 -18.98 10.61
CA TYR A 189 5.21 -19.06 9.50
C TYR A 189 5.49 -18.09 8.35
N SER A 190 6.47 -17.19 8.47
CA SER A 190 6.79 -16.16 7.47
C SER A 190 7.54 -16.66 6.22
N GLY A 191 8.10 -17.88 6.27
CA GLY A 191 8.94 -18.42 5.20
C GLY A 191 10.37 -17.84 5.15
N HIS A 192 10.74 -16.96 6.08
CA HIS A 192 12.10 -16.44 6.20
C HIS A 192 13.13 -17.51 6.60
N ALA A 193 14.41 -17.23 6.37
CA ALA A 193 15.49 -18.15 6.75
C ALA A 193 15.79 -18.02 8.25
N LEU A 194 15.47 -19.06 9.03
CA LEU A 194 15.62 -19.04 10.48
C LEU A 194 16.92 -19.69 10.94
N LEU A 195 17.69 -18.97 11.75
CA LEU A 195 18.88 -19.47 12.43
C LEU A 195 18.63 -19.51 13.93
N GLU A 196 18.28 -20.69 14.45
CA GLU A 196 18.06 -20.94 15.88
C GLU A 196 19.40 -21.00 16.63
N MET A 197 19.88 -19.85 17.10
CA MET A 197 21.21 -19.74 17.66
C MET A 197 21.36 -20.55 18.96
N LYS A 198 20.32 -20.60 19.81
CA LYS A 198 20.33 -21.41 21.02
C LYS A 198 20.52 -22.90 20.70
N LYS A 199 19.88 -23.39 19.64
CA LYS A 199 20.02 -24.77 19.17
C LYS A 199 21.45 -25.07 18.75
N LEU A 200 22.08 -24.17 17.98
CA LEU A 200 23.49 -24.32 17.57
C LEU A 200 24.44 -24.38 18.79
N VAL A 201 24.22 -23.54 19.80
CA VAL A 201 25.00 -23.56 21.05
C VAL A 201 24.86 -24.91 21.76
N VAL A 202 23.63 -25.44 21.86
CA VAL A 202 23.36 -26.73 22.51
C VAL A 202 24.01 -27.88 21.74
N GLU A 203 23.83 -27.95 20.42
CA GLU A 203 24.36 -29.02 19.57
C GLU A 203 25.90 -29.05 19.61
N VAL A 204 26.56 -27.88 19.62
CA VAL A 204 28.03 -27.80 19.62
C VAL A 204 28.64 -27.95 21.02
N ASN A 205 28.13 -27.23 22.02
CA ASN A 205 28.78 -27.14 23.33
C ASN A 205 28.29 -28.21 24.32
N MET A 206 26.98 -28.44 24.36
CA MET A 206 26.36 -29.29 25.38
C MET A 206 26.30 -30.74 24.92
N LYS A 207 25.81 -30.95 23.71
CA LYS A 207 25.63 -32.29 23.15
C LYS A 207 26.84 -32.79 22.37
N LYS A 208 27.66 -31.86 21.84
CA LYS A 208 28.81 -32.17 20.98
C LYS A 208 28.44 -33.04 19.76
N GLU A 209 27.22 -32.85 19.25
CA GLU A 209 26.69 -33.53 18.07
C GLU A 209 27.26 -32.92 16.78
N LYS A 210 27.66 -31.64 16.83
CA LYS A 210 28.28 -30.90 15.73
C LYS A 210 29.54 -30.21 16.18
N THR A 211 30.50 -30.08 15.28
CA THR A 211 31.62 -29.16 15.41
C THR A 211 31.16 -27.72 15.10
N VAL A 212 31.96 -26.74 15.51
CA VAL A 212 31.70 -25.32 15.16
C VAL A 212 31.67 -25.13 13.64
N ALA A 213 32.56 -25.80 12.91
CA ALA A 213 32.66 -25.69 11.45
C ALA A 213 31.39 -26.22 10.74
N GLU A 214 30.83 -27.33 11.20
CA GLU A 214 29.57 -27.89 10.66
C GLU A 214 28.38 -26.98 10.95
N ALA A 215 28.28 -26.45 12.19
CA ALA A 215 27.24 -25.50 12.56
C ALA A 215 27.30 -24.20 11.74
N LEU A 216 28.51 -23.67 11.51
CA LEU A 216 28.72 -22.51 10.66
C LEU A 216 28.41 -22.79 9.20
N ASP A 217 28.63 -24.02 8.71
CA ASP A 217 28.27 -24.38 7.34
C ASP A 217 26.75 -24.44 7.14
N GLU A 218 26.01 -24.95 8.12
CA GLU A 218 24.55 -24.88 8.11
C GLU A 218 24.06 -23.43 8.09
N ALA A 219 24.67 -22.55 8.91
CA ALA A 219 24.36 -21.12 8.92
C ALA A 219 24.65 -20.45 7.57
N ARG A 220 25.78 -20.79 6.94
CA ARG A 220 26.17 -20.32 5.61
C ARG A 220 25.13 -20.68 4.55
N LEU A 221 24.64 -21.92 4.55
CA LEU A 221 23.62 -22.35 3.59
C LEU A 221 22.31 -21.58 3.76
N LYS A 222 21.88 -21.33 5.00
CA LYS A 222 20.70 -20.51 5.29
C LYS A 222 20.88 -19.05 4.86
N LEU A 223 22.06 -18.49 5.08
CA LEU A 223 22.43 -17.16 4.62
C LEU A 223 22.36 -17.07 3.08
N LEU A 224 22.94 -18.02 2.35
CA LEU A 224 22.89 -18.05 0.89
C LEU A 224 21.45 -18.15 0.36
N ILE A 225 20.59 -18.98 0.98
CA ILE A 225 19.17 -19.07 0.63
C ILE A 225 18.46 -17.72 0.87
N ALA A 226 18.76 -17.05 1.98
CA ALA A 226 18.17 -15.75 2.30
C ALA A 226 18.56 -14.68 1.26
N MET A 227 19.85 -14.65 0.90
CA MET A 227 20.40 -13.75 -0.11
C MET A 227 19.80 -13.99 -1.49
N GLU A 228 19.65 -15.24 -1.91
CA GLU A 228 19.10 -15.60 -3.23
C GLU A 228 17.61 -15.25 -3.34
N ARG A 229 16.83 -15.49 -2.28
CA ARG A 229 15.36 -15.38 -2.31
C ARG A 229 14.79 -14.06 -1.79
N GLY A 230 15.63 -13.15 -1.30
CA GLY A 230 15.16 -11.92 -0.67
C GLY A 230 14.49 -12.15 0.67
N TYR A 231 14.83 -13.25 1.35
CA TYR A 231 14.31 -13.48 2.69
C TYR A 231 15.16 -12.74 3.72
N ASN A 232 14.55 -12.41 4.84
CA ASN A 232 15.31 -12.04 6.03
C ASN A 232 16.06 -13.28 6.54
N LEU A 233 17.34 -13.13 6.86
CA LEU A 233 18.02 -14.06 7.76
C LEU A 233 17.69 -13.65 9.19
N VAL A 234 16.88 -14.46 9.86
CA VAL A 234 16.38 -14.17 11.21
C VAL A 234 17.15 -15.00 12.22
N MET A 235 17.94 -14.33 13.05
CA MET A 235 18.71 -14.97 14.13
C MET A 235 17.90 -15.00 15.41
N LEU A 236 17.41 -16.19 15.77
CA LEU A 236 16.63 -16.42 16.99
C LEU A 236 17.57 -16.76 18.14
N LEU A 237 17.83 -15.80 19.02
CA LEU A 237 18.66 -15.98 20.22
C LEU A 237 17.91 -16.67 21.35
N SER A 238 16.57 -16.61 21.31
CA SER A 238 15.69 -17.00 22.42
C SER A 238 16.13 -16.31 23.71
N ASN A 239 16.30 -17.03 24.82
CA ASN A 239 16.79 -16.51 26.10
C ASN A 239 18.28 -16.85 26.35
N SER A 240 19.11 -16.74 25.31
CA SER A 240 20.54 -17.02 25.41
C SER A 240 21.37 -15.91 24.75
N ALA A 241 22.64 -15.82 25.14
CA ALA A 241 23.64 -14.98 24.50
C ALA A 241 24.68 -15.90 23.82
N PRO A 242 24.41 -16.39 22.59
CA PRO A 242 25.35 -17.20 21.84
C PRO A 242 26.67 -16.44 21.63
N PRO A 243 27.83 -17.11 21.74
CA PRO A 243 29.13 -16.47 21.57
C PRO A 243 29.42 -16.13 20.11
N MET A 244 28.68 -15.17 19.54
CA MET A 244 28.74 -14.77 18.13
C MET A 244 30.10 -14.17 17.77
N LYS A 245 30.62 -13.28 18.61
CA LYS A 245 31.89 -12.58 18.36
C LYS A 245 33.09 -13.47 18.67
N SER A 246 32.98 -14.33 19.66
CA SER A 246 34.10 -15.14 20.14
C SER A 246 34.19 -16.53 19.47
N LYS A 247 33.08 -17.10 19.00
CA LYS A 247 33.05 -18.51 18.53
C LYS A 247 32.24 -18.77 17.27
N PHE A 248 31.04 -18.21 17.15
CA PHE A 248 30.11 -18.45 16.03
C PHE A 248 30.19 -17.36 14.97
N ASN A 249 31.41 -16.98 14.59
CA ASN A 249 31.68 -16.14 13.43
C ASN A 249 32.75 -16.77 12.56
N SER A 250 32.64 -16.54 11.26
CA SER A 250 33.67 -16.88 10.29
C SER A 250 33.48 -16.02 9.03
N PRO A 251 34.54 -15.35 8.53
CA PRO A 251 34.45 -14.56 7.30
C PRO A 251 33.96 -15.36 6.08
N THR A 252 34.09 -16.68 6.09
CA THR A 252 33.73 -17.56 4.96
C THR A 252 32.41 -18.32 5.14
N GLN A 253 31.77 -18.20 6.32
CA GLN A 253 30.56 -18.98 6.62
C GLN A 253 29.46 -18.12 7.26
N LEU A 254 29.80 -17.35 8.28
CA LEU A 254 28.87 -16.45 8.96
C LEU A 254 29.63 -15.20 9.44
N PRO A 255 29.82 -14.20 8.55
CA PRO A 255 30.60 -13.01 8.87
C PRO A 255 29.95 -12.20 9.99
N TYR A 256 30.72 -11.87 11.03
CA TYR A 256 30.22 -11.05 12.14
C TYR A 256 29.74 -9.67 11.70
N LEU A 257 30.31 -9.13 10.61
CA LEU A 257 29.92 -7.83 10.04
C LEU A 257 28.44 -7.75 9.67
N LEU A 258 27.77 -8.89 9.38
CA LEU A 258 26.36 -8.93 9.05
C LEU A 258 25.45 -8.40 10.18
N LEU A 259 25.96 -8.39 11.41
CA LEU A 259 25.24 -7.92 12.59
C LEU A 259 25.40 -6.42 12.85
N GLY A 260 26.38 -5.79 12.23
CA GLY A 260 26.86 -4.46 12.63
C GLY A 260 27.10 -3.48 11.48
N ASP A 261 27.23 -3.96 10.25
CA ASP A 261 27.48 -3.13 9.08
C ASP A 261 26.37 -3.31 8.05
N GLN A 262 25.20 -2.72 8.35
CA GLN A 262 24.05 -2.76 7.45
C GLN A 262 24.36 -2.09 6.10
N ALA A 263 25.27 -1.10 6.07
CA ALA A 263 25.71 -0.48 4.82
C ALA A 263 26.48 -1.47 3.95
N ALA A 264 27.36 -2.29 4.52
CA ALA A 264 28.02 -3.38 3.80
C ALA A 264 27.00 -4.41 3.29
N VAL A 265 25.95 -4.72 4.07
CA VAL A 265 24.86 -5.61 3.62
C VAL A 265 24.04 -4.98 2.49
N GLN A 266 23.77 -3.68 2.53
CA GLN A 266 22.99 -2.96 1.51
C GLN A 266 23.77 -2.80 0.20
N SER A 267 25.09 -2.59 0.26
CA SER A 267 25.92 -2.36 -0.92
C SER A 267 25.99 -3.54 -1.90
N VAL A 268 25.66 -4.75 -1.43
CA VAL A 268 25.71 -5.97 -2.23
C VAL A 268 24.35 -6.41 -2.77
N ARG A 269 23.27 -5.66 -2.55
CA ARG A 269 21.91 -6.07 -2.94
C ARG A 269 21.53 -5.58 -4.34
N GLY A 270 20.62 -6.33 -4.97
CA GLY A 270 20.08 -5.99 -6.29
C GLY A 270 20.93 -6.52 -7.45
N ILE A 271 20.31 -6.62 -8.62
CA ILE A 271 20.88 -7.24 -9.83
C ILE A 271 22.12 -6.48 -10.35
N SER A 272 22.16 -5.16 -10.14
CA SER A 272 23.25 -4.29 -10.61
C SER A 272 24.44 -4.20 -9.65
N SER A 273 24.37 -4.83 -8.48
CA SER A 273 25.45 -4.78 -7.50
C SER A 273 26.66 -5.60 -7.93
N ASP A 274 27.86 -5.09 -7.63
CA ASP A 274 29.12 -5.80 -7.87
C ASP A 274 29.48 -6.72 -6.69
N TRP A 275 28.48 -7.47 -6.23
CA TRP A 275 28.60 -8.28 -5.02
C TRP A 275 29.68 -9.36 -5.14
N ARG A 276 30.07 -9.79 -6.33
CA ARG A 276 31.15 -10.78 -6.54
C ARG A 276 32.53 -10.23 -6.20
N ASN A 277 32.71 -8.91 -6.24
CA ASN A 277 33.98 -8.25 -5.94
C ASN A 277 34.07 -7.76 -4.49
N VAL A 278 33.00 -7.88 -3.71
CA VAL A 278 33.03 -7.62 -2.27
C VAL A 278 33.67 -8.81 -1.54
N GLU A 279 34.61 -8.53 -0.63
CA GLU A 279 35.48 -9.57 -0.04
C GLU A 279 34.69 -10.62 0.74
N TRP A 280 33.74 -10.18 1.58
CA TRP A 280 32.99 -11.08 2.46
C TRP A 280 31.99 -11.96 1.69
N THR A 281 31.35 -11.44 0.64
CA THR A 281 30.44 -12.22 -0.22
C THR A 281 31.22 -13.24 -1.05
N LYS A 282 32.39 -12.87 -1.57
CA LYS A 282 33.29 -13.79 -2.27
C LYS A 282 33.73 -14.94 -1.36
N ALA A 283 33.98 -14.66 -0.09
CA ALA A 283 34.38 -15.66 0.90
C ALA A 283 33.28 -16.69 1.23
N LEU A 284 32.00 -16.36 1.02
CA LEU A 284 30.86 -17.25 1.28
C LEU A 284 30.66 -18.34 0.23
N ILE A 285 31.10 -18.08 -1.01
CA ILE A 285 30.91 -18.99 -2.15
C ILE A 285 32.14 -19.88 -2.29
N ARG A 286 31.95 -21.19 -2.15
CA ARG A 286 33.04 -22.15 -2.32
C ARG A 286 33.29 -22.42 -3.81
N PRO A 287 34.52 -22.77 -4.21
CA PRO A 287 34.82 -23.19 -5.57
C PRO A 287 33.88 -24.33 -6.02
N GLY A 288 33.20 -24.14 -7.16
CA GLY A 288 32.25 -25.10 -7.71
C GLY A 288 30.80 -24.95 -7.23
N GLU A 289 30.51 -24.05 -6.28
CA GLU A 289 29.14 -23.71 -5.90
C GLU A 289 28.63 -22.52 -6.72
N ASP A 290 28.01 -22.77 -7.87
CA ASP A 290 27.43 -21.69 -8.71
C ASP A 290 25.96 -21.42 -8.33
N LYS A 291 25.71 -21.26 -7.02
CA LYS A 291 24.35 -21.19 -6.48
C LYS A 291 23.76 -19.78 -6.46
N LEU A 292 24.60 -18.75 -6.39
CA LEU A 292 24.13 -17.37 -6.22
C LEU A 292 24.38 -16.58 -7.50
N GLN A 293 23.30 -16.30 -8.24
CA GLN A 293 23.38 -15.50 -9.46
C GLN A 293 23.42 -13.99 -9.18
N PHE A 294 22.62 -13.58 -8.19
CA PHE A 294 22.52 -12.23 -7.65
C PHE A 294 22.09 -12.30 -6.17
N ILE A 295 22.25 -11.19 -5.45
CA ILE A 295 21.67 -11.02 -4.11
C ILE A 295 20.41 -10.19 -4.27
N HIS A 296 19.29 -10.70 -3.77
CA HIS A 296 18.00 -10.06 -3.90
C HIS A 296 17.96 -8.71 -3.15
N GLU A 297 17.21 -7.73 -3.66
CA GLU A 297 17.11 -6.38 -3.09
C GLU A 297 16.52 -6.37 -1.67
N ASP A 298 15.54 -7.24 -1.43
CA ASP A 298 14.86 -7.40 -0.13
C ASP A 298 15.64 -8.18 0.94
N PHE A 299 16.81 -8.76 0.62
CA PHE A 299 17.58 -9.53 1.60
C PHE A 299 18.00 -8.64 2.78
N ASN A 300 17.65 -9.00 4.02
CA ASN A 300 18.07 -8.29 5.22
C ASN A 300 18.43 -9.24 6.37
N ILE A 301 19.05 -8.69 7.43
CA ILE A 301 19.32 -9.38 8.69
C ILE A 301 18.39 -8.86 9.77
N VAL A 302 17.85 -9.77 10.58
CA VAL A 302 17.05 -9.43 11.77
C VAL A 302 17.50 -10.32 12.94
N VAL A 303 17.65 -9.73 14.12
CA VAL A 303 17.98 -10.48 15.35
C VAL A 303 16.79 -10.43 16.29
N VAL A 304 16.47 -11.57 16.91
CA VAL A 304 15.33 -11.70 17.83
C VAL A 304 15.81 -12.27 19.16
N THR A 305 15.45 -11.60 20.24
CA THR A 305 15.76 -12.02 21.62
C THR A 305 14.50 -12.06 22.48
N ARG A 306 14.52 -12.95 23.47
CA ARG A 306 13.53 -13.04 24.56
C ARG A 306 14.06 -12.55 25.90
N PHE A 307 15.27 -11.98 25.95
CA PHE A 307 15.67 -11.26 27.15
C PHE A 307 14.68 -10.13 27.42
N LYS A 308 14.47 -9.82 28.70
CA LYS A 308 13.63 -8.69 29.07
C LYS A 308 14.28 -7.38 28.62
N PRO A 309 13.48 -6.33 28.35
CA PRO A 309 14.01 -5.01 27.97
C PRO A 309 15.04 -4.43 28.97
N GLU A 310 14.92 -4.73 30.25
CA GLU A 310 15.86 -4.31 31.30
C GLU A 310 17.18 -5.11 31.30
N ASP A 311 17.16 -6.33 30.76
CA ASP A 311 18.23 -7.32 30.92
C ASP A 311 19.08 -7.50 29.66
N TYR A 312 18.51 -7.30 28.46
CA TYR A 312 19.16 -7.70 27.21
C TYR A 312 20.52 -7.03 26.97
N VAL A 313 20.70 -5.79 27.41
CA VAL A 313 21.97 -5.07 27.26
C VAL A 313 23.07 -5.75 28.05
N GLU A 314 22.79 -6.18 29.27
CA GLU A 314 23.78 -6.87 30.12
C GLU A 314 24.23 -8.18 29.47
N PHE A 315 23.29 -8.96 28.94
CA PHE A 315 23.57 -10.27 28.37
C PHE A 315 24.15 -10.23 26.95
N LEU A 316 23.79 -9.25 26.13
CA LEU A 316 24.14 -9.26 24.69
C LEU A 316 25.31 -8.35 24.30
N LYS A 317 25.66 -7.34 25.10
CA LYS A 317 26.69 -6.33 24.75
C LYS A 317 28.08 -6.91 24.45
N GLU A 318 28.41 -8.07 24.98
CA GLU A 318 29.73 -8.71 24.76
C GLU A 318 29.80 -9.43 23.41
N GLU A 319 28.64 -9.88 22.90
CA GLU A 319 28.56 -10.76 21.74
C GLU A 319 27.87 -10.13 20.53
N LEU A 320 27.19 -8.98 20.70
CA LEU A 320 26.53 -8.24 19.61
C LEU A 320 26.97 -6.76 19.58
N PRO A 321 27.05 -6.13 18.39
CA PRO A 321 27.37 -4.71 18.26
C PRO A 321 26.11 -3.86 18.49
N LEU A 322 25.67 -3.73 19.74
CA LEU A 322 24.38 -3.12 20.08
C LEU A 322 24.24 -1.65 19.63
N ASP A 323 25.34 -0.92 19.49
CA ASP A 323 25.38 0.46 18.98
C ASP A 323 25.05 0.56 17.49
N GLN A 324 25.29 -0.51 16.73
CA GLN A 324 24.97 -0.66 15.31
C GLN A 324 23.59 -1.27 15.07
N MET A 325 22.87 -1.59 16.16
CA MET A 325 21.53 -2.17 16.11
C MET A 325 20.47 -1.15 16.48
N GLN A 326 19.28 -1.30 15.89
CA GLN A 326 18.10 -0.57 16.34
C GLN A 326 17.28 -1.48 17.26
N HIS A 327 17.15 -1.10 18.52
CA HIS A 327 16.44 -1.90 19.51
C HIS A 327 14.95 -1.65 19.39
N ILE A 328 14.16 -2.71 19.25
CA ILE A 328 12.72 -2.63 18.99
C ILE A 328 12.01 -3.59 19.94
N LYS A 329 11.36 -3.05 20.96
CA LYS A 329 10.49 -3.80 21.86
C LYS A 329 9.14 -4.02 21.20
N ILE A 330 8.79 -5.28 20.98
CA ILE A 330 7.53 -5.68 20.36
C ILE A 330 6.49 -5.94 21.46
N PHE A 331 5.27 -5.45 21.24
CA PHE A 331 4.12 -5.78 22.08
C PHE A 331 2.90 -6.16 21.23
N VAL A 332 2.01 -6.97 21.81
CA VAL A 332 0.73 -7.34 21.22
C VAL A 332 -0.38 -6.61 21.98
N GLN A 333 -1.20 -5.84 21.27
CA GLN A 333 -2.34 -5.11 21.84
C GLN A 333 -3.51 -6.03 22.18
#